data_AF-A0A9P5DPA6-F1
#
_entry.id   AF-A0A9P5DPA6-F1
#
_cell.length_a   1.000
_cell.length_b   1.000
_cell.length_c   1.000
_cell.angle_alpha   90.00
_cell.angle_beta   90.00
_cell.angle_gamma   90.00
#
_symmetry.space_group_name_H-M   'P 1'
#
loop_
_entity.id
_entity.type
_entity.pdbx_description
1 polymer ?
#
loop_
_entity_poly.entity_id
_entity_poly.type
_entity_poly.pdbx_seq_one_letter_code
_entity_poly.pdbx_strand_id
1 'polypeptide(L)'
;MTRPEAAQSSDSTCKVTKRKFSPAQLQRTLRHKRCKTLISKSDQLRKLGARVYTAVEVNGRYHVYSSESSDSWPPTEGSLSKNYPVPLRYWPHMKEFSQDQTNQEKEETENKEDKVEKEGKEATEAREQKET
;
A
#
# COMPACT_ATOMS: atom_id res chain seq x y z
N MET A 1 11.06 -49.64 -55.33
CA MET A 1 10.28 -49.44 -54.07
C MET A 1 10.18 -47.94 -53.83
N THR A 2 9.17 -47.30 -54.42
CA THR A 2 9.02 -45.83 -54.42
C THR A 2 7.90 -45.47 -53.44
N ARG A 3 8.23 -44.74 -52.37
CA ARG A 3 7.28 -44.30 -51.33
C ARG A 3 6.93 -42.83 -51.61
N PRO A 4 5.65 -42.44 -51.69
CA PRO A 4 5.31 -41.06 -51.97
C PRO A 4 5.34 -40.22 -50.68
N GLU A 5 5.77 -38.98 -50.92
CA GLU A 5 5.75 -37.80 -50.08
C GLU A 5 4.30 -37.34 -49.81
N ALA A 6 3.99 -37.00 -48.56
CA ALA A 6 2.83 -36.17 -48.22
C ALA A 6 3.07 -35.50 -46.86
N ALA A 7 3.80 -34.37 -46.86
CA ALA A 7 3.82 -33.44 -45.74
C ALA A 7 2.84 -32.30 -46.03
N GLN A 8 1.56 -32.51 -45.72
CA GLN A 8 0.59 -31.41 -45.72
C GLN A 8 0.72 -30.66 -44.40
N SER A 9 1.56 -29.62 -44.40
CA SER A 9 1.61 -28.60 -43.34
C SER A 9 0.38 -27.71 -43.46
N SER A 10 -0.58 -27.88 -42.56
CA SER A 10 -1.73 -26.98 -42.43
C SER A 10 -1.37 -25.82 -41.50
N ASP A 11 -0.81 -24.75 -42.06
CA ASP A 11 -0.68 -23.46 -41.39
C ASP A 11 -2.09 -22.85 -41.20
N SER A 12 -2.70 -23.16 -40.07
CA SER A 12 -3.94 -22.52 -39.62
C SER A 12 -3.63 -21.10 -39.15
N THR A 13 -3.69 -20.13 -40.06
CA THR A 13 -3.65 -18.71 -39.66
C THR A 13 -4.94 -18.36 -38.94
N CYS A 14 -4.89 -18.32 -37.61
CA CYS A 14 -5.99 -17.90 -36.74
C CYS A 14 -6.30 -16.41 -36.98
N LYS A 15 -7.29 -16.11 -37.83
CA LYS A 15 -7.76 -14.73 -38.01
C LYS A 15 -8.51 -14.29 -36.75
N VAL A 16 -7.81 -13.58 -35.85
CA VAL A 16 -8.39 -13.00 -34.64
C VAL A 16 -9.32 -11.86 -35.03
N THR A 17 -10.60 -12.18 -35.20
CA THR A 17 -11.65 -11.16 -35.38
C THR A 17 -11.83 -10.40 -34.08
N LYS A 18 -11.67 -9.07 -34.13
CA LYS A 18 -11.89 -8.18 -32.97
C LYS A 18 -13.37 -8.17 -32.63
N ARG A 19 -13.81 -9.11 -31.78
CA ARG A 19 -15.18 -9.14 -31.24
C ARG A 19 -15.40 -7.88 -30.40
N LYS A 20 -16.36 -7.05 -30.82
CA LYS A 20 -16.79 -5.88 -30.06
C LYS A 20 -17.64 -6.37 -28.88
N PHE A 21 -17.09 -6.32 -27.66
CA PHE A 21 -17.84 -6.65 -26.45
C PHE A 21 -18.84 -5.54 -26.11
N SER A 22 -19.97 -5.91 -25.50
CA SER A 22 -20.88 -4.90 -24.95
C SER A 22 -20.26 -4.20 -23.73
N PRO A 23 -20.65 -2.96 -23.40
CA PRO A 23 -20.14 -2.25 -22.23
C PRO A 23 -20.28 -3.05 -20.94
N ALA A 24 -21.41 -3.75 -20.76
CA ALA A 24 -21.65 -4.60 -19.60
C ALA A 24 -20.71 -5.83 -19.56
N GLN A 25 -20.43 -6.45 -20.70
CA GLN A 25 -19.45 -7.55 -20.78
C GLN A 25 -18.03 -7.05 -20.48
N LEU A 26 -17.67 -5.88 -21.01
CA LEU A 26 -16.37 -5.26 -20.74
C LEU A 26 -16.21 -4.97 -19.24
N GLN A 27 -17.19 -4.35 -18.60
CA GLN A 27 -17.14 -4.08 -17.15
C GLN A 27 -17.02 -5.35 -16.32
N ARG A 28 -17.76 -6.42 -16.66
CA ARG A 28 -17.64 -7.73 -15.98
C ARG A 28 -16.21 -8.29 -16.09
N THR A 29 -15.65 -8.29 -17.30
CA THR A 29 -14.29 -8.80 -17.52
C THR A 29 -13.22 -7.95 -16.83
N LEU A 30 -13.34 -6.62 -16.87
CA LEU A 30 -12.43 -5.70 -16.19
C LEU A 30 -12.47 -5.91 -14.67
N ARG A 31 -13.66 -6.01 -14.09
CA ARG A 31 -13.82 -6.26 -12.66
C ARG A 31 -13.21 -7.59 -12.24
N HIS A 32 -13.49 -8.66 -12.99
CA HIS A 32 -12.89 -9.97 -12.72
C HIS A 32 -11.35 -9.91 -12.79
N LYS A 33 -10.80 -9.27 -13.83
CA LYS A 33 -9.35 -9.05 -13.96
C LYS A 33 -8.77 -8.27 -12.78
N ARG A 34 -9.41 -7.17 -12.38
CA ARG A 34 -8.96 -6.34 -11.24
C ARG A 34 -9.03 -7.10 -9.92
N CYS A 35 -10.07 -7.89 -9.67
CA CYS A 35 -10.15 -8.72 -8.46
C CYS A 35 -9.01 -9.74 -8.42
N LYS A 36 -8.72 -10.40 -9.54
CA LYS A 36 -7.59 -11.33 -9.65
C LYS A 36 -6.25 -10.63 -9.39
N THR A 37 -6.06 -9.43 -9.96
CA THR A 37 -4.86 -8.63 -9.70
C THR A 37 -4.73 -8.24 -8.24
N LEU A 38 -5.82 -7.82 -7.59
CA LEU A 38 -5.81 -7.45 -6.17
C LEU A 38 -5.36 -8.64 -5.31
N ILE A 39 -5.95 -9.82 -5.52
CA ILE A 39 -5.57 -11.05 -4.80
C ILE A 39 -4.10 -11.39 -5.05
N SER A 40 -3.63 -11.28 -6.30
CA SER A 40 -2.22 -11.51 -6.62
C SER A 40 -1.28 -10.53 -5.90
N LYS A 41 -1.69 -9.27 -5.74
CA LYS A 41 -0.94 -8.27 -4.96
C LYS A 41 -0.99 -8.57 -3.45
N SER A 42 -2.12 -9.01 -2.92
CA SER A 42 -2.23 -9.48 -1.53
C SER A 42 -1.28 -10.66 -1.25
N ASP A 43 -1.14 -11.61 -2.18
CA ASP A 43 -0.17 -12.71 -2.06
C ASP A 43 1.29 -12.23 -2.14
N GLN A 44 1.58 -11.23 -2.97
CA GLN A 44 2.91 -10.61 -3.00
C GLN A 44 3.24 -9.97 -1.64
N LEU A 45 2.31 -9.24 -1.03
CA LEU A 45 2.50 -8.68 0.32
C LEU A 45 2.70 -9.78 1.37
N ARG A 46 1.96 -10.89 1.26
CA ARG A 46 2.16 -12.06 2.14
C ARG A 46 3.60 -12.58 2.08
N LYS A 47 4.18 -12.67 0.88
CA LYS A 47 5.57 -13.13 0.70
C LYS A 47 6.60 -12.19 1.33
N LEU A 48 6.23 -10.93 1.55
CA LEU A 48 7.05 -9.95 2.28
C LEU A 48 6.82 -9.99 3.80
N GLY A 49 6.12 -11.00 4.31
CA GLY A 49 5.89 -11.19 5.75
C GLY A 49 4.61 -10.52 6.29
N ALA A 50 3.80 -9.90 5.44
CA ALA A 50 2.54 -9.30 5.88
C ALA A 50 1.44 -10.35 6.08
N ARG A 51 0.62 -10.18 7.12
CA ARG A 51 -0.64 -10.91 7.27
C ARG A 51 -1.73 -10.11 6.58
N VAL A 52 -2.38 -10.69 5.58
CA VAL A 52 -3.30 -9.98 4.67
C VAL A 52 -4.63 -10.72 4.59
N TYR A 53 -5.70 -9.99 4.87
CA TYR A 53 -7.06 -10.39 4.59
C TYR A 53 -7.67 -9.39 3.60
N THR A 54 -8.30 -9.90 2.55
CA THR A 54 -8.93 -9.07 1.53
C THR A 54 -10.30 -9.66 1.20
N ALA A 55 -11.35 -8.86 1.36
CA ALA A 55 -12.70 -9.21 0.96
C ALA A 55 -13.22 -8.16 -0.02
N VAL A 56 -13.74 -8.60 -1.16
CA VAL A 56 -14.37 -7.73 -2.17
C VAL A 56 -15.77 -8.26 -2.45
N GLU A 57 -16.78 -7.44 -2.17
CA GLU A 57 -18.15 -7.76 -2.55
C GLU A 57 -18.44 -7.25 -3.97
N VAL A 58 -18.98 -8.14 -4.81
CA VAL A 58 -19.38 -7.85 -6.18
C VAL A 58 -20.72 -8.52 -6.45
N ASN A 59 -21.77 -7.73 -6.70
CA ASN A 59 -23.10 -8.24 -7.03
C ASN A 59 -23.62 -9.27 -6.02
N GLY A 60 -23.46 -9.01 -4.71
CA GLY A 60 -23.88 -9.93 -3.63
C GLY A 60 -23.01 -11.18 -3.48
N ARG A 61 -21.85 -11.25 -4.14
CA ARG A 61 -20.88 -12.33 -3.96
C ARG A 61 -19.57 -11.79 -3.40
N TYR A 62 -19.03 -12.50 -2.43
CA TYR A 62 -17.75 -12.17 -1.83
C TYR A 62 -16.61 -12.93 -2.52
N HIS A 63 -15.57 -12.19 -2.92
CA HIS A 63 -14.28 -12.71 -3.32
C HIS A 63 -13.30 -12.48 -2.18
N VAL A 64 -12.89 -13.55 -1.50
CA VAL A 64 -12.07 -13.48 -0.29
C VAL A 64 -10.71 -14.11 -0.53
N TYR A 65 -9.68 -13.47 0.00
CA TYR A 65 -8.33 -14.00 0.14
C TYR A 65 -7.89 -13.82 1.58
N SER A 66 -7.36 -14.89 2.18
CA SER A 66 -6.76 -14.87 3.51
C SER A 66 -5.37 -15.48 3.47
N SER A 67 -4.39 -14.78 4.03
CA SER A 67 -3.03 -15.30 4.19
C SER A 67 -2.89 -16.35 5.29
N GLU A 68 -3.86 -16.40 6.20
CA GLU A 68 -3.82 -17.18 7.43
C GLU A 68 -5.18 -17.81 7.72
N SER A 69 -5.16 -18.98 8.36
CA SER A 69 -6.33 -19.80 8.67
C SER A 69 -6.61 -19.92 10.16
N SER A 70 -6.03 -19.03 10.98
CA SER A 70 -6.21 -19.01 12.43
C SER A 70 -7.63 -18.56 12.79
N ASP A 71 -8.21 -19.11 13.86
CA ASP A 71 -9.59 -18.80 14.28
C ASP A 71 -9.81 -17.34 14.70
N SER A 72 -8.74 -16.67 15.18
CA SER A 72 -8.75 -15.26 15.55
C SER A 72 -8.46 -14.31 14.39
N TRP A 73 -8.35 -14.84 13.17
CA TRP A 73 -8.07 -14.11 11.94
C TRP A 73 -9.29 -14.11 11.01
N PRO A 74 -9.67 -12.99 10.37
CA PRO A 74 -9.01 -11.68 10.41
C PRO A 74 -9.30 -10.89 11.71
N PRO A 75 -8.44 -9.93 12.06
CA PRO A 75 -8.67 -9.07 13.21
C PRO A 75 -9.94 -8.24 12.97
N THR A 76 -10.83 -8.25 13.96
CA THR A 76 -12.04 -7.41 13.96
C THR A 76 -11.66 -5.95 14.17
N GLU A 77 -12.51 -5.02 13.74
CA GLU A 77 -12.26 -3.58 13.89
C GLU A 77 -11.99 -3.19 15.36
N GLY A 78 -12.75 -3.76 16.30
CA GLY A 78 -12.56 -3.56 17.73
C GLY A 78 -11.26 -4.14 18.30
N SER A 79 -10.64 -5.11 17.62
CA SER A 79 -9.31 -5.62 17.97
C SER A 79 -8.20 -4.73 17.40
N LEU A 80 -8.39 -4.18 16.19
CA LEU A 80 -7.42 -3.29 15.55
C LEU A 80 -7.24 -1.97 16.30
N SER A 81 -8.33 -1.38 16.80
CA SER A 81 -8.27 -0.10 17.53
C SER A 81 -7.56 -0.18 18.88
N LYS A 82 -7.44 -1.39 19.45
CA LYS A 82 -6.75 -1.65 20.71
C LYS A 82 -5.29 -2.08 20.52
N ASN A 83 -4.87 -2.34 19.28
CA ASN A 83 -3.50 -2.72 19.01
C ASN A 83 -2.57 -1.52 19.15
N TYR A 84 -1.40 -1.78 19.74
CA TYR A 84 -0.27 -0.88 19.72
C TYR A 84 0.83 -1.49 18.83
N PRO A 85 1.42 -0.73 17.90
CA PRO A 85 1.15 0.68 17.59
C PRO A 85 -0.21 0.89 16.92
N VAL A 86 -0.73 2.11 17.02
CA VAL A 86 -2.01 2.50 16.40
C VAL A 86 -1.95 2.25 14.89
N PRO A 87 -2.92 1.53 14.30
CA PRO A 87 -2.90 1.24 12.87
C PRO A 87 -2.93 2.49 11.99
N LEU A 88 -2.03 2.55 11.00
CA LEU A 88 -2.04 3.59 9.98
C LEU A 88 -3.25 3.42 9.04
N ARG A 89 -3.99 4.50 8.81
CA ARG A 89 -5.11 4.52 7.86
C ARG A 89 -4.66 5.13 6.55
N TYR A 90 -4.85 4.40 5.44
CA TYR A 90 -4.54 4.87 4.10
C TYR A 90 -5.82 5.11 3.30
N TRP A 91 -5.97 6.32 2.76
CA TRP A 91 -7.05 6.68 1.85
C TRP A 91 -6.50 6.96 0.44
N PRO A 92 -7.30 6.77 -0.63
CA PRO A 92 -6.83 6.94 -2.01
C PRO A 92 -6.22 8.32 -2.34
N HIS A 93 -6.52 9.36 -1.55
CA HIS A 93 -6.08 10.74 -1.75
C HIS A 93 -4.92 11.16 -0.82
N MET A 94 -4.33 10.27 -0.01
CA MET A 94 -3.27 10.64 0.95
C MET A 94 -1.89 10.87 0.34
N LYS A 95 -1.76 11.08 -0.97
CA LYS A 95 -0.46 11.30 -1.61
C LYS A 95 0.20 12.64 -1.25
N GLU A 96 -0.50 13.54 -0.56
CA GLU A 96 -0.06 14.93 -0.41
C GLU A 96 0.48 15.31 0.98
N PHE A 97 0.32 14.49 2.02
CA PHE A 97 0.68 14.92 3.39
C PHE A 97 2.12 14.60 3.83
N SER A 98 2.93 13.95 3.00
CA SER A 98 4.23 13.43 3.44
C SER A 98 5.40 14.40 3.29
N GLN A 99 5.21 15.63 2.80
CA GLN A 99 6.30 16.60 2.61
C GLN A 99 6.42 17.65 3.73
N ASP A 100 5.38 17.87 4.54
CA ASP A 100 5.38 18.99 5.49
C ASP A 100 5.84 18.62 6.91
N GLN A 101 5.81 17.34 7.30
CA GLN A 101 6.26 16.93 8.64
C GLN A 101 7.78 16.94 8.82
N THR A 102 8.55 16.85 7.73
CA THR A 102 10.02 16.94 7.79
C THR A 102 10.51 18.37 8.04
N ASN A 103 9.65 19.38 7.83
CA ASN A 103 10.00 20.78 8.06
C ASN A 103 9.60 21.27 9.47
N GLN A 104 8.57 20.69 10.10
CA GLN A 104 8.17 21.07 11.47
C GLN A 104 9.13 20.57 12.55
N GLU A 105 9.66 19.34 12.43
CA GLU A 105 10.66 18.85 13.38
C GLU A 105 11.99 19.61 13.29
N LYS A 106 12.30 20.21 12.13
CA LYS A 106 13.54 20.99 11.93
C LYS A 106 13.44 22.39 12.55
N GLU A 107 12.29 23.06 12.44
CA GLU A 107 12.08 24.39 13.06
C GLU A 107 11.93 24.33 14.59
N GLU A 108 11.40 23.23 15.17
CA GLU A 108 11.31 23.08 16.63
C GLU A 108 12.66 22.77 17.30
N THR A 109 13.58 22.09 16.60
CA THR A 109 14.95 21.88 17.12
C THR A 109 15.80 23.15 17.07
N GLU A 110 15.66 23.96 16.01
CA GLU A 110 16.45 25.19 15.84
C GLU A 110 16.04 26.27 16.86
N ASN A 111 14.74 26.43 17.13
CA ASN A 111 14.25 27.37 18.14
C ASN A 111 14.59 26.98 19.59
N LYS A 112 14.93 25.72 19.86
CA LYS A 112 15.37 25.28 21.21
C LYS A 112 16.85 25.58 21.46
N GLU A 113 17.69 25.53 20.43
CA GLU A 113 19.13 25.81 20.58
C GLU A 113 19.38 27.31 20.80
N ASP A 114 18.65 28.19 20.08
CA ASP A 114 18.78 29.65 20.24
C ASP A 114 18.30 30.18 21.61
N LYS A 115 17.38 29.47 22.27
CA LYS A 115 16.91 29.86 23.61
C LYS A 115 17.90 29.49 24.71
N VAL A 116 18.65 28.40 24.55
CA VAL A 116 19.65 27.95 25.55
C VAL A 116 20.90 28.84 25.52
N GLU A 117 21.27 29.39 24.36
CA GLU A 117 22.45 30.27 24.26
C GLU A 117 22.23 31.68 24.84
N LYS A 118 20.99 32.17 24.90
CA LYS A 118 20.66 33.47 25.51
C LYS A 118 20.59 33.42 27.03
N GLU A 119 20.12 32.33 27.63
CA GLU A 119 20.07 32.18 29.10
C GLU A 119 21.47 31.92 29.71
N GLY A 120 22.43 31.43 28.92
CA GLY A 120 23.81 31.21 29.38
C GLY A 120 24.67 32.47 29.52
N LYS A 121 24.36 33.55 28.78
CA LYS A 121 25.15 34.79 28.79
C LYS A 121 24.74 35.76 29.90
N GLU A 122 23.47 35.75 30.32
CA GLU A 122 22.98 36.62 31.40
C GLU A 122 23.44 36.11 32.79
N ALA A 123 23.70 34.81 32.94
CA ALA A 123 24.18 34.21 34.18
C ALA A 123 25.68 34.49 34.48
N THR A 124 26.47 34.84 33.46
CA THR A 124 27.90 35.17 33.64
C THR A 124 28.15 36.62 34.02
N GLU A 125 27.28 37.55 33.63
CA GLU A 125 27.48 38.98 33.91
C GLU A 125 27.04 39.39 35.33
N ALA A 126 26.14 38.62 35.95
CA ALA A 126 25.67 38.85 37.33
C ALA A 126 26.66 38.39 38.42
N ARG A 127 27.76 37.71 38.08
CA ARG A 127 28.74 37.20 39.04
C ARG A 127 29.92 38.14 39.29
N GLU A 128 30.10 39.18 38.47
CA GLU A 128 31.25 40.10 38.55
C GLU A 128 30.94 41.44 39.25
N GLN A 129 29.73 41.66 39.77
CA GLN A 129 29.35 42.87 40.52
C GLN A 129 29.21 42.66 42.04
N LYS A 130 29.73 41.56 42.60
CA LYS A 130 29.72 41.29 44.05
C LYS A 130 31.10 41.18 44.72
N GLU A 131 32.18 41.40 43.99
CA GLU A 131 33.52 41.56 44.56
C GLU A 131 34.11 42.89 44.08
N THR A 132 33.69 43.99 44.72
CA THR A 132 34.53 45.17 44.97
C THR A 132 33.92 46.01 46.07
#